data_AF-A0A1W1I2Z1-F1
#
_entry.id   AF-A0A1W1I2Z1-F1
#
_cell.length_a   1.000
_cell.length_b   1.000
_cell.length_c   1.000
_cell.angle_alpha   90.00
_cell.angle_beta   90.00
_cell.angle_gamma   90.00
#
_symmetry.space_group_name_H-M   'P 1'
#
loop_
_entity.id
_entity.type
_entity.pdbx_description
1 polymer ?
#
loop_
_entity_poly.entity_id
_entity_poly.type
_entity_poly.pdbx_seq_one_letter_code
_entity_poly.pdbx_strand_id
1 'polypeptide(L)'
;MATRGLLVLWGLLLGASLVLAEGTPVAKIVPSGDFLEFEHDGRSEPERLPLYRTGGIRYFSAGIGLEERSASYPGFSLKLIFTAGGKPFLSGVAVTITPARGGKPIVIPREHVEGPWLFVDLSPGLYEVTASYGNDLQRFKKVKVEPGKQRVIHLRWPHDHGISIHTPEE
;
A
#
# COMPACT_ATOMS: atom_id res chain seq x y z
N MET A 1 -61.50 -0.63 -48.26
CA MET A 1 -60.21 0.11 -48.36
C MET A 1 -60.14 1.02 -47.13
N ALA A 2 -59.57 0.59 -46.00
CA ALA A 2 -58.12 0.50 -45.69
C ALA A 2 -57.47 1.89 -45.79
N THR A 3 -56.82 2.53 -44.81
CA THR A 3 -56.43 2.23 -43.41
C THR A 3 -56.04 3.58 -42.78
N ARG A 4 -56.36 3.83 -41.50
CA ARG A 4 -55.88 5.00 -40.72
C ARG A 4 -54.43 4.73 -40.28
N GLY A 5 -53.50 5.65 -40.57
CA GLY A 5 -52.12 5.58 -40.10
C GLY A 5 -51.74 6.83 -39.32
N LEU A 6 -51.70 6.72 -37.99
CA LEU A 6 -51.21 7.72 -37.04
C LEU A 6 -49.73 7.42 -36.79
N LEU A 7 -48.83 8.36 -37.09
CA LEU A 7 -47.39 8.24 -36.82
C LEU A 7 -47.02 9.23 -35.72
N VAL A 8 -46.88 8.74 -34.49
CA VAL A 8 -46.34 9.48 -33.35
C VAL A 8 -44.85 9.19 -33.28
N LEU A 9 -44.02 10.19 -33.58
CA LEU A 9 -42.60 10.15 -33.25
C LEU A 9 -42.44 10.39 -31.74
N TRP A 10 -41.95 9.38 -31.02
CA TRP A 10 -41.39 9.58 -29.69
C TRP A 10 -39.86 9.59 -29.79
N GLY A 11 -39.28 10.77 -29.61
CA GLY A 11 -37.85 10.96 -29.48
C GLY A 11 -37.37 10.36 -28.17
N LEU A 12 -36.58 9.30 -28.27
CA LEU A 12 -35.96 8.64 -27.12
C LEU A 12 -34.60 9.31 -26.84
N LEU A 13 -34.63 10.40 -26.07
CA LEU A 13 -33.45 10.97 -25.42
C LEU A 13 -33.15 10.12 -24.17
N LEU A 14 -32.41 9.02 -24.33
CA LEU A 14 -31.78 8.34 -23.19
C LEU A 14 -30.47 9.06 -22.88
N GLY A 15 -30.52 9.86 -21.81
CA GLY A 15 -29.37 10.57 -21.28
C GLY A 15 -28.21 9.62 -20.99
N ALA A 16 -27.08 9.87 -21.65
CA ALA A 16 -25.81 9.37 -21.19
C ALA A 16 -25.58 9.96 -19.80
N SER A 17 -25.79 9.15 -18.76
CA SER A 17 -25.34 9.50 -17.42
C SER A 17 -23.82 9.60 -17.49
N LEU A 18 -23.32 10.82 -17.45
CA LEU A 18 -21.89 11.09 -17.30
C LEU A 18 -21.53 10.62 -15.89
N VAL A 19 -21.04 9.38 -15.77
CA VAL A 19 -20.35 8.94 -14.57
C VAL A 19 -19.12 9.84 -14.47
N LEU A 20 -19.16 10.79 -13.53
CA LEU A 20 -17.98 11.54 -13.13
C LEU A 20 -16.99 10.49 -12.63
N ALA A 21 -15.89 10.30 -13.36
CA ALA A 21 -14.77 9.53 -12.85
C ALA A 21 -14.30 10.23 -11.57
N GLU A 22 -14.61 9.64 -10.42
CA GLU A 22 -14.01 10.07 -9.16
C GLU A 22 -12.50 10.04 -9.36
N GLY A 23 -11.84 11.17 -9.11
CA GLY A 23 -10.40 11.29 -9.33
C GLY A 23 -9.63 10.25 -8.50
N THR A 24 -8.40 9.94 -8.90
CA THR A 24 -7.51 9.07 -8.11
C THR A 24 -7.45 9.57 -6.66
N PRO A 25 -7.78 8.74 -5.65
CA PRO A 25 -7.66 9.14 -4.25
C PRO A 25 -6.24 9.63 -3.96
N VAL A 26 -6.10 10.64 -3.10
CA VAL A 26 -4.79 11.19 -2.74
C VAL A 26 -4.61 11.06 -1.23
N ALA A 27 -3.61 10.30 -0.81
CA ALA A 27 -3.21 10.21 0.58
C ALA A 27 -2.25 11.34 0.92
N LYS A 28 -2.50 12.05 2.03
CA LYS A 28 -1.65 13.14 2.54
C LYS A 28 -1.25 12.87 3.97
N ILE A 29 -0.02 13.23 4.32
CA ILE A 29 0.44 13.21 5.71
C ILE A 29 -0.27 14.36 6.43
N VAL A 30 -1.00 14.05 7.50
CA VAL A 30 -1.69 15.07 8.30
C VAL A 30 -0.69 15.96 9.04
N PRO A 31 -1.06 17.19 9.47
CA PRO A 31 -0.12 18.11 10.12
C PRO A 31 0.54 17.58 11.40
N SER A 32 -0.12 16.69 12.17
CA SER A 32 0.52 16.04 13.32
C SER A 32 1.69 15.15 12.91
N GLY A 33 1.68 14.68 11.66
CA GLY A 33 2.69 13.80 11.11
C GLY A 33 2.53 12.34 11.52
N ASP A 34 1.44 11.96 12.18
CA ASP A 34 1.28 10.61 12.74
C ASP A 34 0.39 9.70 11.89
N PHE A 35 -0.27 10.26 10.89
CA PHE A 35 -1.17 9.54 10.00
C PHE A 35 -1.04 10.00 8.55
N LEU A 36 -1.39 9.12 7.63
CA LEU A 36 -1.85 9.49 6.31
C LEU A 36 -3.37 9.50 6.33
N GLU A 37 -3.96 10.47 5.67
CA GLU A 37 -5.40 10.60 5.50
C GLU A 37 -5.70 10.74 4.00
N PHE A 38 -6.71 10.02 3.53
CA PHE A 38 -7.17 10.13 2.15
C PHE A 38 -8.07 11.34 1.99
N GLU A 39 -7.86 12.14 0.93
CA GLU A 39 -8.74 13.26 0.62
C GLU A 39 -10.15 12.77 0.26
N HIS A 40 -11.11 13.05 1.14
CA HIS A 40 -12.52 12.71 0.96
C HIS A 40 -13.37 13.95 0.68
N ASP A 41 -14.48 13.78 -0.03
CA ASP A 41 -15.47 14.83 -0.35
C ASP A 41 -16.41 15.17 0.83
N GLY A 42 -16.10 14.69 2.05
CA GLY A 42 -16.80 15.01 3.29
C GLY A 42 -17.98 14.10 3.64
N ARG A 43 -18.16 12.96 2.95
CA ARG A 43 -19.31 12.05 3.18
C ARG A 43 -19.09 10.95 4.23
N SER A 44 -17.85 10.74 4.69
CA SER A 44 -17.47 9.70 5.65
C SER A 44 -16.33 10.15 6.55
N GLU A 45 -16.18 9.50 7.72
CA GLU A 45 -14.94 9.58 8.50
C GLU A 45 -13.76 9.16 7.61
N PRO A 46 -12.73 9.97 7.49
CA PRO A 46 -11.66 9.74 6.54
C PRO A 46 -10.85 8.52 6.99
N GLU A 47 -10.63 7.59 6.05
CA GLU A 47 -9.73 6.47 6.31
C GLU A 47 -8.32 7.00 6.63
N ARG A 48 -7.71 6.45 7.68
CA ARG A 48 -6.40 6.88 8.16
C ARG A 48 -5.45 5.69 8.28
N LEU A 49 -4.24 5.87 7.77
CA LEU A 49 -3.15 4.90 7.91
C LEU A 49 -2.13 5.42 8.93
N PRO A 50 -1.72 4.61 9.93
CA PRO A 50 -0.67 5.02 10.86
C PRO A 50 0.67 5.30 10.17
N LEU A 51 1.29 6.44 10.50
CA LEU A 51 2.63 6.80 10.05
C LEU A 51 3.63 6.59 11.19
N TYR A 52 4.32 5.46 11.14
CA TYR A 52 5.30 5.09 12.12
C TYR A 52 6.66 5.74 11.87
N ARG A 53 7.49 5.77 12.92
CA ARG A 53 8.87 6.27 12.88
C ARG A 53 9.81 5.33 13.61
N THR A 54 11.02 5.22 13.10
CA THR A 54 12.14 4.61 13.83
C THR A 54 13.41 5.40 13.53
N GLY A 55 13.97 6.03 14.57
CA GLY A 55 14.94 7.11 14.38
C GLY A 55 14.34 8.23 13.52
N GLY A 56 15.06 8.62 12.46
CA GLY A 56 14.60 9.63 11.49
C GLY A 56 13.83 9.08 10.29
N ILE A 57 13.57 7.77 10.23
CA ILE A 57 12.92 7.12 9.08
C ILE A 57 11.42 6.98 9.34
N ARG A 58 10.61 7.38 8.37
CA ARG A 58 9.15 7.25 8.38
C ARG A 58 8.73 6.05 7.55
N TYR A 59 7.68 5.36 7.96
CA TYR A 59 7.11 4.24 7.21
C TYR A 59 5.65 4.00 7.56
N PHE A 60 4.90 3.43 6.63
CA PHE A 60 3.49 3.04 6.83
C PHE A 60 3.14 1.82 5.97
N SER A 61 2.12 1.08 6.38
CA SER A 61 1.57 -0.05 5.62
C SER A 61 0.27 0.35 4.95
N ALA A 62 -0.01 -0.25 3.78
CA ALA A 62 -1.23 -0.02 3.02
C ALA A 62 -1.53 -1.19 2.07
N GLY A 63 -2.55 -1.01 1.22
CA GLY A 63 -2.95 -1.91 0.15
C GLY A 63 -3.99 -2.95 0.58
N ILE A 64 -4.71 -2.74 1.69
CA ILE A 64 -5.79 -3.65 2.12
C ILE A 64 -7.02 -3.42 1.24
N GLY A 65 -7.51 -2.19 1.19
CA GLY A 65 -8.70 -1.77 0.46
C GLY A 65 -8.46 -1.34 -1.00
N LEU A 66 -9.57 -1.09 -1.72
CA LEU A 66 -9.51 -0.57 -3.09
C LEU A 66 -8.97 0.86 -3.13
N GLU A 67 -9.41 1.71 -2.20
CA GLU A 67 -8.96 3.10 -2.09
C GLU A 67 -7.45 3.18 -1.87
N GLU A 68 -6.93 2.44 -0.90
CA GLU A 68 -5.48 2.35 -0.65
C GLU A 68 -4.70 1.87 -1.89
N ARG A 69 -5.31 1.00 -2.72
CA ARG A 69 -4.64 0.44 -3.91
C ARG A 69 -4.68 1.38 -5.11
N SER A 70 -5.71 2.21 -5.22
CA SER A 70 -5.84 3.19 -6.29
C SER A 70 -5.20 4.54 -5.93
N ALA A 71 -4.90 4.79 -4.65
CA ALA A 71 -4.42 6.07 -4.19
C ALA A 71 -3.02 6.46 -4.69
N SER A 72 -2.83 7.78 -4.86
CA SER A 72 -1.52 8.42 -4.94
C SER A 72 -1.02 8.70 -3.52
N TYR A 73 0.23 8.31 -3.24
CA TYR A 73 0.87 8.49 -1.95
C TYR A 73 1.95 9.58 -1.97
N PRO A 74 2.30 10.14 -0.79
CA PRO A 74 3.47 11.00 -0.67
C PRO A 74 4.76 10.28 -1.12
N GLY A 75 5.80 11.05 -1.43
CA GLY A 75 7.06 10.52 -1.96
C GLY A 75 7.88 9.70 -0.96
N PHE A 76 7.51 8.42 -0.77
CA PHE A 76 8.32 7.42 -0.07
C PHE A 76 9.24 6.71 -1.06
N SER A 77 10.54 6.65 -0.75
CA SER A 77 11.57 6.23 -1.69
C SER A 77 11.66 4.72 -1.90
N LEU A 78 11.08 3.90 -1.01
CA LEU A 78 10.99 2.45 -1.14
C LEU A 78 9.55 1.97 -0.93
N LYS A 79 9.06 1.12 -1.83
CA LYS A 79 7.82 0.34 -1.69
C LYS A 79 8.15 -1.15 -1.72
N LEU A 80 7.78 -1.86 -0.67
CA LEU A 80 7.82 -3.32 -0.62
C LEU A 80 6.41 -3.87 -0.83
N ILE A 81 6.30 -4.94 -1.61
CA ILE A 81 5.04 -5.62 -1.91
C ILE A 81 5.20 -7.09 -1.50
N PHE A 82 4.37 -7.54 -0.57
CA PHE A 82 4.42 -8.87 0.02
C PHE A 82 3.32 -9.78 -0.52
N THR A 83 3.66 -11.03 -0.83
CA THR A 83 2.71 -12.06 -1.27
C THR A 83 3.14 -13.44 -0.77
N ALA A 84 2.20 -14.35 -0.51
CA ALA A 84 2.50 -15.72 -0.11
C ALA A 84 1.50 -16.71 -0.71
N GLY A 85 1.94 -17.92 -1.05
CA GLY A 85 1.04 -19.02 -1.44
C GLY A 85 0.11 -18.71 -2.62
N GLY A 86 0.51 -17.78 -3.51
CA GLY A 86 -0.32 -17.32 -4.63
C GLY A 86 -1.42 -16.31 -4.25
N LYS A 87 -1.57 -15.96 -2.98
CA LYS A 87 -2.48 -14.90 -2.53
C LYS A 87 -1.84 -13.52 -2.75
N PRO A 88 -2.61 -12.51 -3.20
CA PRO A 88 -2.11 -11.16 -3.41
C PRO A 88 -1.96 -10.36 -2.11
N PHE A 89 -2.32 -10.94 -0.97
CA PHE A 89 -2.35 -10.28 0.34
C PHE A 89 -1.44 -11.01 1.33
N LEU A 90 -0.52 -10.28 1.93
CA LEU A 90 0.31 -10.78 3.04
C LEU A 90 0.62 -9.64 4.01
N SER A 91 0.24 -9.81 5.27
CA SER A 91 0.56 -8.90 6.38
C SER A 91 1.45 -9.62 7.41
N GLY A 92 1.85 -8.91 8.46
CA GLY A 92 2.65 -9.46 9.56
C GLY A 92 4.06 -9.87 9.16
N VAL A 93 4.64 -9.17 8.19
CA VAL A 93 6.03 -9.34 7.76
C VAL A 93 6.92 -8.44 8.62
N ALA A 94 7.91 -9.01 9.31
CA ALA A 94 8.94 -8.20 9.95
C ALA A 94 10.02 -7.84 8.94
N VAL A 95 10.46 -6.57 8.92
CA VAL A 95 11.42 -6.07 7.93
C VAL A 95 12.60 -5.42 8.63
N THR A 96 13.81 -5.81 8.21
CA THR A 96 15.06 -5.15 8.60
C THR A 96 15.75 -4.60 7.37
N ILE A 97 16.06 -3.30 7.37
CA ILE A 97 16.77 -2.62 6.29
C ILE A 97 18.12 -2.15 6.81
N THR A 98 19.20 -2.66 6.22
CA THR A 98 20.58 -2.40 6.65
C THR A 98 21.30 -1.54 5.62
N PRO A 99 21.81 -0.35 5.98
CA PRO A 99 22.64 0.45 5.08
C PRO A 99 23.95 -0.27 4.75
N ALA A 100 24.30 -0.34 3.45
CA ALA A 100 25.50 -1.06 3.01
C ALA A 100 26.82 -0.38 3.41
N ARG A 101 26.79 0.93 3.70
CA ARG A 101 27.97 1.70 4.13
C ARG A 101 28.16 1.72 5.66
N GLY A 102 27.43 0.87 6.39
CA GLY A 102 27.36 0.92 7.85
C GLY A 102 26.31 1.92 8.34
N GLY A 103 25.89 1.74 9.58
CA GLY A 103 24.79 2.48 10.20
C GLY A 103 23.86 1.56 10.99
N LYS A 104 22.96 2.16 11.79
CA LYS A 104 21.98 1.39 12.55
C LYS A 104 20.95 0.77 11.60
N PRO A 105 20.67 -0.55 11.71
CA PRO A 105 19.59 -1.16 10.97
C PRO A 105 18.23 -0.53 11.33
N ILE A 106 17.39 -0.38 10.32
CA ILE A 106 16.01 0.08 10.46
C ILE A 106 15.17 -1.18 10.64
N VAL A 107 14.56 -1.32 11.81
CA VAL A 107 13.72 -2.47 12.16
C VAL A 107 12.26 -2.02 12.15
N ILE A 108 11.47 -2.67 11.30
CA ILE A 108 10.03 -2.48 11.18
C ILE A 108 9.39 -3.77 11.68
N PRO A 109 8.68 -3.73 12.81
CA PRO A 109 8.15 -4.94 13.42
C PRO A 109 6.87 -5.39 12.70
N ARG A 110 6.54 -6.68 12.83
CA ARG A 110 5.46 -7.31 12.04
C ARG A 110 4.09 -6.69 12.29
N GLU A 111 3.85 -6.23 13.51
CA GLU A 111 2.60 -5.59 13.94
C GLU A 111 2.33 -4.27 13.21
N HIS A 112 3.35 -3.61 12.63
CA HIS A 112 3.16 -2.38 11.86
C HIS A 112 2.92 -2.64 10.36
N VAL A 113 3.01 -3.90 9.92
CA VAL A 113 2.80 -4.31 8.52
C VAL A 113 1.44 -4.98 8.40
N GLU A 114 0.38 -4.17 8.42
CA GLU A 114 -1.01 -4.64 8.45
C GLU A 114 -1.56 -4.98 7.05
N GLY A 115 -0.90 -4.50 5.99
CA GLY A 115 -1.28 -4.74 4.60
C GLY A 115 -0.14 -5.28 3.73
N PRO A 116 -0.43 -5.61 2.46
CA PRO A 116 0.55 -6.19 1.54
C PRO A 116 1.61 -5.21 1.08
N TRP A 117 1.43 -3.91 1.30
CA TRP A 117 2.39 -2.89 0.90
C TRP A 117 3.01 -2.23 2.14
N LEU A 118 4.30 -1.96 2.05
CA LEU A 118 5.04 -1.19 3.04
C LEU A 118 5.83 -0.11 2.32
N PHE A 119 5.62 1.13 2.72
CA PHE A 119 6.32 2.30 2.19
C PHE A 119 7.32 2.79 3.21
N VAL A 120 8.56 3.07 2.78
CA VAL A 120 9.66 3.49 3.66
C VAL A 120 10.39 4.68 3.06
N ASP A 121 10.57 5.73 3.86
CA ASP A 121 11.21 6.98 3.46
C ASP A 121 12.72 6.93 3.76
N LEU A 122 13.47 6.31 2.86
CA LEU A 122 14.92 6.15 2.96
C LEU A 122 15.65 7.29 2.24
N SER A 123 16.74 7.76 2.84
CA SER A 123 17.70 8.60 2.11
C SER A 123 18.34 7.84 0.95
N PRO A 124 18.77 8.53 -0.13
CA PRO A 124 19.49 7.91 -1.25
C PRO A 124 20.70 7.10 -0.77
N GLY A 125 20.87 5.90 -1.31
CA GLY A 125 21.89 4.99 -0.82
C GLY A 125 21.75 3.56 -1.33
N LEU A 126 22.58 2.68 -0.77
CA LEU A 126 22.56 1.25 -1.05
C LEU A 126 22.22 0.50 0.23
N TYR A 127 21.26 -0.42 0.15
CA TYR A 127 20.73 -1.14 1.30
C TYR A 127 20.66 -2.64 1.04
N GLU A 128 20.63 -3.41 2.13
CA GLU A 128 20.15 -4.79 2.16
C GLU A 128 18.80 -4.81 2.86
N VAL A 129 17.79 -5.42 2.24
CA VAL A 129 16.46 -5.61 2.81
C VAL A 129 16.31 -7.08 3.17
N THR A 130 16.00 -7.35 4.42
CA THR A 130 15.63 -8.68 4.91
C THR A 130 14.19 -8.62 5.41
N ALA A 131 13.34 -9.53 4.96
CA ALA A 131 11.95 -9.64 5.35
C ALA A 131 11.67 -11.05 5.85
N SER A 132 11.02 -11.20 7.00
CA SER A 132 10.64 -12.49 7.55
C SER A 132 9.12 -12.61 7.71
N TYR A 133 8.59 -13.78 7.34
CA TYR A 133 7.21 -14.16 7.54
C TYR A 133 7.19 -15.54 8.22
N GLY A 134 6.75 -15.58 9.48
CA GLY A 134 6.97 -16.75 10.34
C GLY A 134 8.45 -17.09 10.42
N ASN A 135 8.81 -18.33 10.05
CA ASN A 135 10.20 -18.82 10.03
C ASN A 135 10.92 -18.59 8.70
N ASP A 136 10.21 -18.12 7.67
CA ASP A 136 10.79 -17.95 6.34
C ASP A 136 11.41 -16.57 6.15
N LEU A 137 12.65 -16.55 5.65
CA LEU A 137 13.42 -15.34 5.40
C LEU A 137 13.60 -15.07 3.91
N GLN A 138 13.31 -13.85 3.48
CA GLN A 138 13.65 -13.32 2.15
C GLN A 138 14.71 -12.23 2.28
N ARG A 139 15.73 -12.25 1.43
CA ARG A 139 16.83 -11.29 1.44
C ARG A 139 17.08 -10.70 0.06
N PHE A 140 17.07 -9.38 -0.01
CA PHE A 140 17.38 -8.60 -1.21
C PHE A 140 18.61 -7.74 -0.95
N LYS A 141 19.71 -8.09 -1.62
CA LYS A 141 20.97 -7.35 -1.55
C LYS A 141 20.99 -6.24 -2.59
N LYS A 142 21.80 -5.20 -2.33
CA LYS A 142 22.09 -4.11 -3.29
C LYS A 142 20.83 -3.34 -3.74
N VAL A 143 19.91 -3.09 -2.83
CA VAL A 143 18.75 -2.22 -3.07
C VAL A 143 19.23 -0.78 -3.19
N LYS A 144 19.27 -0.26 -4.42
CA LYS A 144 19.66 1.13 -4.70
C LYS A 144 18.42 2.03 -4.59
N VAL A 145 18.50 3.01 -3.69
CA VAL A 145 17.51 4.08 -3.54
C VAL A 145 18.10 5.33 -4.19
N GLU A 146 17.37 5.92 -5.14
CA GLU A 146 17.79 7.11 -5.88
C GLU A 146 16.96 8.33 -5.47
N PRO A 147 17.54 9.54 -5.48
CA PRO A 147 16.79 10.76 -5.16
C PRO A 147 15.57 10.93 -6.07
N GLY A 148 14.43 11.29 -5.48
CA GLY A 148 13.19 11.59 -6.21
C GLY A 148 12.53 10.40 -6.92
N LYS A 149 13.01 9.17 -6.71
CA LYS A 149 12.42 7.96 -7.29
C LYS A 149 11.95 7.00 -6.21
N GLN A 150 10.83 6.33 -6.49
CA GLN A 150 10.39 5.20 -5.69
C GLN A 150 10.98 3.90 -6.26
N ARG A 151 11.71 3.16 -5.43
CA ARG A 151 12.14 1.80 -5.73
C ARG A 151 11.04 0.83 -5.28
N VAL A 152 10.57 -0.03 -6.18
CA VAL A 152 9.59 -1.07 -5.84
C VAL A 152 10.28 -2.45 -5.79
N ILE A 153 9.97 -3.25 -4.77
CA ILE A 153 10.46 -4.61 -4.60
C ILE A 153 9.29 -5.54 -4.28
N HIS A 154 9.20 -6.65 -5.01
CA HIS A 154 8.25 -7.72 -4.73
C HIS A 154 8.94 -8.83 -3.94
N LEU A 155 8.37 -9.16 -2.79
CA LEU A 155 8.81 -10.21 -1.89
C LEU A 155 7.72 -11.28 -1.88
N ARG A 156 8.05 -12.47 -2.40
CA ARG A 156 7.11 -13.56 -2.58
C ARG A 156 7.57 -14.79 -1.83
N TRP A 157 6.71 -15.30 -0.96
CA TRP A 157 6.87 -16.59 -0.33
C TRP A 157 6.15 -17.67 -1.16
N PRO A 158 6.75 -18.86 -1.33
CA PRO A 158 6.14 -19.93 -2.12
C PRO A 158 4.86 -20.47 -1.48
N HIS A 159 4.80 -20.47 -0.14
CA HIS A 159 3.69 -20.96 0.64
C HIS A 159 3.27 -19.93 1.69
N ASP A 160 2.02 -20.02 2.14
CA ASP A 160 1.48 -19.23 3.24
C ASP A 160 1.41 -20.12 4.47
N HIS A 161 2.48 -20.16 5.27
CA HIS A 161 2.58 -20.98 6.47
C HIS A 161 1.93 -20.36 7.71
N GLY A 162 1.35 -19.16 7.57
CA GLY A 162 0.86 -18.36 8.69
C GLY A 162 2.00 -17.86 9.58
N ILE A 163 1.63 -17.03 10.55
CA ILE A 163 2.54 -16.62 11.62
C ILE A 163 2.35 -17.59 12.77
N SER A 164 3.37 -18.39 13.09
CA SER A 164 3.36 -19.26 14.27
C SER A 164 3.35 -18.37 15.52
N ILE A 165 2.17 -18.19 16.14
CA ILE A 165 2.06 -17.60 17.46
C ILE A 165 2.47 -18.66 18.49
N HIS A 166 3.71 -18.58 18.97
CA HIS A 166 4.08 -19.25 20.20
C HIS A 166 3.38 -18.52 21.35
N THR A 167 2.25 -19.06 21.80
CA THR A 167 1.69 -18.73 23.11
C THR A 167 2.65 -19.33 24.14
N PRO A 168 3.26 -18.53 25.03
CA PRO A 168 3.95 -19.11 26.19
C PRO A 168 2.87 -19.82 27.02
N GLU A 169 3.02 -21.12 27.27
CA GLU A 169 2.26 -21.77 28.34
C GLU A 169 2.63 -21.08 29.66
N GLU A 170 1.61 -20.61 30.36
CA GLU A 170 1.70 -20.06 31.73
C GLU A 170 1.92 -21.20 32.75
#